data_AF-A0A9E7ENU6-F1
#
_entry.id   AF-A0A9E7ENU6-F1
#
_cell.length_a   1.000
_cell.length_b   1.000
_cell.length_c   1.000
_cell.angle_alpha   90.00
_cell.angle_beta   90.00
_cell.angle_gamma   90.00
#
_symmetry.space_group_name_H-M   'P 1'
#
loop_
_entity.id
_entity.type
_entity.pdbx_description
1 polymer ?
#
loop_
_entity_poly.entity_id
_entity_poly.type
_entity_poly.pdbx_seq_one_letter_code
_entity_poly.pdbx_strand_id
1 'polypeptide(L)'
;MPGCANRDLGEPCLGGKSDWYVLLVSYRLGRYNKPWYQLPYSLWKQYSTNCFGSLAIGDPVKMAMASVEDNLPILQTFEELSNSLTSLLPLLSDLADIIPQDTLLWKLNLLKSGAAYVNSRLHAVKAEVLVLASGKDNLLPSGDEADRLWASLKNCKVRYFKDSGHTLLLEDGINLLTILKGTITYRRSRRHDNVTDYLPPSVSDFKTIHQSDRWFKVATSPVIFSTLKDGRVVRNLAGVPDKGPVLLVGNHMLIGLELHPIYEEFLREKKVIIRGMGHPVLFSKTTETSRKEISTIDTMSIYGALPVTPLNMYRLFSRGSFVLLYPGGAREALHRKGEEHKLFWPKNPEFVRMAARFGATIVPFGVVGEDDMVELVLDYDDQKNIPFIKEWIEEMNQDVVKIRVGVDDEISNQQMYFPGVLPKLPGRLYYLFGKPIETQGMDILKHRRNANVLYLQIKSEIERIISYLKRKREEDPYRNIIQRTLYQASWGYSAEVPTFDP
;
A
#
# COMPACT_ATOMS: atom_id res chain seq x y z
N MET A 1 2.09 13.20 -51.28
CA MET A 1 0.71 13.66 -51.62
C MET A 1 0.53 13.49 -53.11
N PRO A 2 -0.69 13.18 -53.61
CA PRO A 2 -1.93 12.78 -52.91
C PRO A 2 -2.30 11.32 -53.26
N GLY A 3 -3.15 10.56 -52.56
CA GLY A 3 -4.28 10.85 -51.67
C GLY A 3 -5.45 10.00 -52.18
N CYS A 4 -5.88 8.91 -51.52
CA CYS A 4 -7.02 8.80 -50.56
C CYS A 4 -7.51 7.34 -50.67
N ALA A 5 -8.20 6.66 -49.75
CA ALA A 5 -8.47 6.79 -48.33
C ALA A 5 -9.22 5.49 -47.90
N ASN A 6 -8.84 4.95 -46.73
CA ASN A 6 -9.62 4.20 -45.72
C ASN A 6 -10.56 3.00 -46.04
N ARG A 7 -10.23 1.92 -45.30
CA ARG A 7 -11.06 1.03 -44.44
C ARG A 7 -12.03 0.03 -45.11
N ASP A 8 -11.76 -1.26 -44.89
CA ASP A 8 -12.53 -2.03 -43.90
C ASP A 8 -11.82 -3.30 -43.43
N LEU A 9 -12.15 -3.67 -42.18
CA LEU A 9 -11.49 -4.59 -41.28
C LEU A 9 -11.76 -6.05 -41.63
N GLY A 10 -10.70 -6.84 -41.86
CA GLY A 10 -10.76 -8.30 -41.82
C GLY A 10 -10.53 -8.80 -40.40
N GLU A 11 -11.56 -9.35 -39.77
CA GLU A 11 -11.44 -10.12 -38.52
C GLU A 11 -10.57 -11.38 -38.72
N PRO A 12 -9.68 -11.71 -37.78
CA PRO A 12 -9.27 -13.09 -37.57
C PRO A 12 -10.03 -13.69 -36.39
N CYS A 13 -10.73 -14.79 -36.67
CA CYS A 13 -11.36 -15.66 -35.69
C CYS A 13 -10.38 -16.07 -34.57
N LEU A 14 -10.71 -15.74 -33.32
CA LEU A 14 -10.01 -16.27 -32.14
C LEU A 14 -10.91 -17.29 -31.43
N GLY A 15 -10.73 -18.55 -31.81
CA GLY A 15 -11.07 -19.69 -30.96
C GLY A 15 -10.07 -19.78 -29.81
N GLY A 16 -10.52 -19.53 -28.59
CA GLY A 16 -9.70 -19.67 -27.39
C GLY A 16 -10.58 -19.74 -26.16
N LYS A 17 -10.77 -20.96 -25.63
CA LYS A 17 -11.42 -21.22 -24.34
C LYS A 17 -10.71 -20.41 -23.24
N SER A 18 -11.46 -19.59 -22.51
CA SER A 18 -10.96 -18.87 -21.34
C SER A 18 -11.93 -19.04 -20.18
N ASP A 19 -11.61 -19.98 -19.30
CA ASP A 19 -12.23 -20.11 -17.97
C ASP A 19 -11.62 -19.06 -17.04
N TRP A 20 -12.45 -18.15 -16.52
CA TRP A 20 -12.11 -17.24 -15.44
C TRP A 20 -13.20 -17.32 -14.38
N TYR A 21 -12.81 -17.53 -13.13
CA TYR A 21 -13.70 -17.46 -11.98
C TYR A 21 -13.11 -16.45 -11.00
N VAL A 22 -13.73 -15.27 -10.89
CA VAL A 22 -13.72 -14.52 -9.63
C VAL A 22 -14.72 -15.27 -8.77
N LEU A 23 -14.29 -15.96 -7.72
CA LEU A 23 -15.22 -16.58 -6.78
C LEU A 23 -15.74 -15.49 -5.84
N LEU A 24 -16.54 -14.58 -6.39
CA LEU A 24 -17.59 -13.93 -5.61
C LEU A 24 -18.61 -15.04 -5.37
N VAL A 25 -18.71 -15.55 -4.14
CA VAL A 25 -19.87 -16.35 -3.76
C VAL A 25 -21.04 -15.39 -3.64
N SER A 26 -21.57 -14.99 -4.80
CA SER A 26 -22.94 -14.51 -4.96
C SER A 26 -23.43 -15.02 -6.31
N TYR A 27 -24.51 -15.79 -6.24
CA TYR A 27 -25.09 -16.59 -7.30
C TYR A 27 -25.37 -15.79 -8.59
N ARG A 28 -24.96 -16.32 -9.75
CA ARG A 28 -25.38 -15.79 -11.06
C ARG A 28 -26.36 -16.78 -11.73
N LEU A 29 -27.64 -16.39 -11.77
CA LEU A 29 -28.65 -17.01 -12.63
C LEU A 29 -28.56 -16.42 -14.05
N GLY A 30 -28.58 -17.29 -15.06
CA GLY A 30 -29.19 -17.00 -16.36
C GLY A 30 -28.33 -16.29 -17.43
N ARG A 31 -28.14 -16.98 -18.55
CA ARG A 31 -27.53 -16.50 -19.80
C ARG A 31 -28.37 -15.41 -20.47
N TYR A 32 -27.76 -14.30 -20.90
CA TYR A 32 -28.17 -13.57 -22.11
C TYR A 32 -26.98 -12.78 -22.69
N ASN A 33 -26.70 -13.00 -23.97
CA ASN A 33 -25.67 -12.31 -24.77
C ASN A 33 -26.21 -10.94 -25.24
N LYS A 34 -25.66 -9.82 -24.74
CA LYS A 34 -25.58 -8.51 -25.45
C LYS A 34 -24.41 -7.65 -24.87
N PRO A 35 -23.83 -6.70 -25.65
CA PRO A 35 -22.61 -6.00 -25.27
C PRO A 35 -22.84 -4.90 -24.23
N TRP A 36 -21.83 -4.67 -23.37
CA TRP A 36 -21.85 -3.71 -22.27
C TRP A 36 -21.67 -2.27 -22.76
N TYR A 37 -22.77 -1.54 -22.95
CA TYR A 37 -22.77 -0.08 -22.85
C TYR A 37 -24.07 0.41 -22.21
N GLN A 38 -23.91 1.24 -21.18
CA GLN A 38 -24.91 2.10 -20.52
C GLN A 38 -26.18 1.42 -20.00
N LEU A 39 -26.12 0.89 -18.78
CA LEU A 39 -27.30 0.81 -17.92
C LEU A 39 -27.44 2.13 -17.16
N PRO A 40 -28.58 2.83 -17.26
CA PRO A 40 -28.87 4.02 -16.45
C PRO A 40 -28.73 3.72 -14.95
N TYR A 41 -28.11 4.63 -14.19
CA TYR A 41 -27.96 4.55 -12.73
C TYR A 41 -29.28 4.24 -12.00
N SER A 42 -30.41 4.69 -12.55
CA SER A 42 -31.77 4.40 -12.07
C SER A 42 -32.18 2.94 -12.16
N LEU A 43 -31.73 2.21 -13.19
CA LEU A 43 -31.99 0.77 -13.34
C LEU A 43 -31.13 -0.08 -12.40
N TRP A 44 -29.90 0.37 -12.09
CA TRP A 44 -29.05 -0.30 -11.10
C TRP A 44 -29.65 -0.18 -9.68
N LYS A 45 -30.16 1.00 -9.33
CA LYS A 45 -30.86 1.26 -8.06
C LYS A 45 -32.14 0.44 -7.89
N GLN A 46 -32.82 0.11 -8.99
CA GLN A 46 -34.05 -0.71 -9.01
C GLN A 46 -33.77 -2.22 -8.98
N TYR A 47 -32.64 -2.68 -9.53
CA TYR A 47 -32.21 -4.08 -9.43
C TYR A 47 -31.53 -4.38 -8.08
N SER A 48 -30.86 -3.42 -7.46
CA SER A 48 -30.26 -3.56 -6.13
C SER A 48 -31.29 -3.60 -5.00
N THR A 49 -32.47 -3.00 -5.21
CA THR A 49 -33.59 -3.03 -4.25
C THR A 49 -34.37 -4.35 -4.28
N ASN A 50 -34.33 -5.10 -5.39
CA ASN A 50 -35.08 -6.34 -5.57
C ASN A 50 -34.26 -7.63 -5.41
N CYS A 51 -32.97 -7.54 -5.09
CA CYS A 51 -32.09 -8.70 -4.96
C CYS A 51 -31.55 -8.83 -3.54
N PHE A 52 -32.14 -9.80 -2.82
CA PHE A 52 -31.73 -10.35 -1.52
C PHE A 52 -31.89 -9.39 -0.33
N GLY A 53 -32.74 -9.79 0.61
CA GLY A 53 -33.14 -9.01 1.78
C GLY A 53 -31.95 -8.46 2.56
N SER A 54 -31.63 -7.20 2.30
CA SER A 54 -30.39 -6.59 2.76
C SER A 54 -30.39 -6.47 4.29
N LEU A 55 -31.51 -6.07 4.89
CA LEU A 55 -31.64 -5.78 6.33
C LEU A 55 -31.43 -6.96 7.28
N ALA A 56 -31.73 -8.19 6.86
CA ALA A 56 -31.60 -9.37 7.71
C ALA A 56 -30.24 -10.08 7.58
N ILE A 57 -29.43 -9.64 6.61
CA ILE A 57 -28.28 -10.41 6.11
C ILE A 57 -26.98 -9.59 6.22
N GLY A 58 -26.99 -8.27 5.97
CA GLY A 58 -25.89 -7.34 6.23
C GLY A 58 -26.00 -6.58 7.55
N ASP A 59 -25.00 -5.76 7.90
CA ASP A 59 -25.13 -4.78 8.98
C ASP A 59 -26.01 -3.59 8.51
N PRO A 60 -27.22 -3.41 9.06
CA PRO A 60 -28.17 -2.42 8.57
C PRO A 60 -27.72 -0.98 8.75
N VAL A 61 -26.93 -0.69 9.79
CA VAL A 61 -26.37 0.64 10.01
C VAL A 61 -25.32 0.92 8.95
N LYS A 62 -24.40 -0.02 8.70
CA LYS A 62 -23.37 0.16 7.66
C LYS A 62 -23.95 0.26 6.25
N MET A 63 -24.97 -0.52 5.92
CA MET A 63 -25.63 -0.42 4.61
C MET A 63 -26.36 0.91 4.45
N ALA A 64 -27.05 1.39 5.48
CA ALA A 64 -27.71 2.68 5.42
C ALA A 64 -26.71 3.84 5.36
N MET A 65 -25.58 3.74 6.07
CA MET A 65 -24.47 4.70 5.98
C MET A 65 -23.84 4.75 4.59
N ALA A 66 -23.81 3.64 3.83
CA ALA A 66 -23.24 3.61 2.49
C ALA A 66 -23.98 4.50 1.47
N SER A 67 -25.24 4.85 1.76
CA SER A 67 -26.04 5.77 0.94
C SER A 67 -25.98 7.23 1.39
N VAL A 68 -25.32 7.52 2.52
CA VAL A 68 -25.18 8.88 3.08
C VAL A 68 -23.91 9.54 2.53
N GLU A 69 -23.96 10.83 2.21
CA GLU A 69 -22.78 11.54 1.71
C GLU A 69 -21.73 11.81 2.82
N ASP A 70 -20.46 11.54 2.52
CA ASP A 70 -19.28 11.63 3.41
C ASP A 70 -19.05 13.00 4.12
N ASN A 71 -19.75 14.08 3.74
CA ASN A 71 -19.42 15.45 4.13
C ASN A 71 -20.61 16.26 4.68
N LEU A 72 -21.67 15.59 5.11
CA LEU A 72 -22.84 16.27 5.65
C LEU A 72 -22.62 16.75 7.10
N PRO A 73 -23.23 17.88 7.51
CA PRO A 73 -23.38 18.23 8.91
C PRO A 73 -24.05 17.11 9.71
N ILE A 74 -23.63 16.89 10.95
CA ILE A 74 -24.06 15.76 11.81
C ILE A 74 -25.59 15.60 11.86
N LEU A 75 -26.34 16.70 11.95
CA LEU A 75 -27.80 16.65 11.99
C LEU A 75 -28.41 16.14 10.68
N GLN A 76 -27.83 16.52 9.54
CA GLN A 76 -28.25 16.05 8.22
C GLN A 76 -27.83 14.59 8.00
N THR A 77 -26.63 14.20 8.43
CA THR A 77 -26.19 12.79 8.44
C THR A 77 -27.16 11.91 9.21
N PHE A 78 -27.64 12.37 10.37
CA PHE A 78 -28.59 11.60 11.19
C PHE A 78 -29.96 11.48 10.51
N GLU A 79 -30.45 12.56 9.90
CA GLU A 79 -31.72 12.55 9.16
C GLU A 79 -31.65 11.62 7.94
N GLU A 80 -30.58 11.70 7.15
CA GLU A 80 -30.37 10.81 6.00
C GLU A 80 -30.19 9.35 6.39
N LEU A 81 -29.46 9.08 7.48
CA LEU A 81 -29.32 7.74 8.03
C LEU A 81 -30.69 7.18 8.47
N SER A 82 -31.49 7.98 9.17
CA SER A 82 -32.83 7.59 9.62
C SER A 82 -33.76 7.31 8.44
N ASN A 83 -33.74 8.16 7.41
CA ASN A 83 -34.50 7.96 6.18
C ASN A 83 -34.04 6.70 5.43
N SER A 84 -32.73 6.48 5.35
CA SER A 84 -32.14 5.31 4.70
C SER A 84 -32.52 4.02 5.44
N LEU A 85 -32.39 3.98 6.77
CA LEU A 85 -32.84 2.84 7.59
C LEU A 85 -34.34 2.57 7.42
N THR A 86 -35.15 3.61 7.40
CA THR A 86 -36.61 3.50 7.22
C THR A 86 -36.95 2.94 5.83
N SER A 87 -36.20 3.34 4.80
CA SER A 87 -36.38 2.84 3.42
C SER A 87 -36.05 1.36 3.26
N LEU A 88 -35.26 0.81 4.18
CA LEU A 88 -34.93 -0.61 4.18
C LEU A 88 -36.08 -1.44 4.79
N LEU A 89 -36.85 -0.91 5.75
CA LEU A 89 -37.89 -1.66 6.50
C LEU A 89 -38.91 -2.44 5.63
N PRO A 90 -39.44 -1.90 4.52
CA PRO A 90 -40.38 -2.64 3.66
C PRO A 90 -39.79 -3.94 3.09
N LEU A 91 -38.46 -4.00 2.88
CA LEU A 91 -37.77 -5.18 2.32
C LEU A 91 -37.80 -6.40 3.26
N LEU A 92 -38.12 -6.21 4.54
CA LEU A 92 -38.26 -7.31 5.51
C LEU A 92 -39.59 -8.06 5.36
N SER A 93 -40.66 -7.37 4.93
CA SER A 93 -42.00 -7.94 4.81
C SER A 93 -42.15 -8.83 3.58
N ASP A 94 -41.43 -8.52 2.50
CA ASP A 94 -41.59 -9.18 1.19
C ASP A 94 -40.74 -10.46 1.05
N LEU A 95 -39.89 -10.78 2.03
CA LEU A 95 -38.91 -11.87 1.92
C LEU A 95 -39.56 -13.26 1.75
N ALA A 96 -40.69 -13.48 2.41
CA ALA A 96 -41.45 -14.72 2.33
C ALA A 96 -42.13 -14.92 0.96
N ASP A 97 -42.50 -13.82 0.30
CA ASP A 97 -43.11 -13.84 -1.04
C ASP A 97 -42.06 -13.98 -2.15
N ILE A 98 -40.81 -13.55 -1.90
CA ILE A 98 -39.71 -13.61 -2.86
C ILE A 98 -39.09 -15.03 -2.98
N ILE A 99 -39.07 -15.82 -1.90
CA ILE A 99 -38.50 -17.18 -1.91
C ILE A 99 -39.47 -18.20 -1.27
N PRO A 100 -40.37 -18.81 -2.06
CA PRO A 100 -41.24 -19.89 -1.59
C PRO A 100 -40.44 -21.09 -1.05
N GLN A 101 -41.02 -21.83 -0.11
CA GLN A 101 -40.38 -22.98 0.57
C GLN A 101 -39.79 -24.01 -0.41
N ASP A 102 -40.54 -24.40 -1.43
CA ASP A 102 -40.08 -25.38 -2.44
C ASP A 102 -38.88 -24.85 -3.24
N THR A 103 -38.86 -23.55 -3.52
CA THR A 103 -37.75 -22.89 -4.21
C THR A 103 -36.51 -22.85 -3.32
N LEU A 104 -36.68 -22.57 -2.02
CA LEU A 104 -35.58 -22.61 -1.05
C LEU A 104 -34.99 -24.02 -0.95
N LEU A 105 -35.84 -25.04 -0.80
CA LEU A 105 -35.42 -26.44 -0.74
C LEU A 105 -34.64 -26.85 -2.00
N TRP A 106 -35.15 -26.49 -3.18
CA TRP A 106 -34.48 -26.76 -4.44
C TRP A 106 -33.11 -26.06 -4.52
N LYS A 107 -33.01 -24.79 -4.11
CA LYS A 107 -31.74 -24.05 -4.08
C LYS A 107 -30.73 -24.68 -3.13
N LEU A 108 -31.16 -25.13 -1.95
CA LEU A 108 -30.29 -25.82 -0.98
C LEU A 108 -29.77 -27.16 -1.52
N ASN A 109 -30.62 -27.93 -2.21
CA ASN A 109 -30.19 -29.16 -2.88
C ASN A 109 -29.17 -28.87 -3.99
N LEU A 110 -29.40 -27.84 -4.79
CA LEU A 110 -28.47 -27.41 -5.84
C LEU A 110 -27.11 -26.97 -5.25
N LEU A 111 -27.14 -26.18 -4.16
CA LEU A 111 -25.96 -25.78 -3.40
C LEU A 111 -25.17 -27.01 -2.91
N LYS A 112 -25.85 -27.99 -2.31
CA LYS A 112 -25.24 -29.21 -1.80
C LYS A 112 -24.54 -30.01 -2.90
N SER A 113 -25.21 -30.22 -4.03
CA SER A 113 -24.63 -30.91 -5.20
C SER A 113 -23.46 -30.14 -5.81
N GLY A 114 -23.59 -28.81 -5.94
CA GLY A 114 -22.53 -27.94 -6.45
C GLY A 114 -21.30 -27.93 -5.54
N ALA A 115 -21.50 -27.82 -4.22
CA ALA A 115 -20.42 -27.85 -3.23
C ALA A 115 -19.66 -29.18 -3.28
N ALA A 116 -20.35 -30.32 -3.37
CA ALA A 116 -19.71 -31.63 -3.51
C ALA A 116 -18.84 -31.70 -4.79
N TYR A 117 -19.37 -31.22 -5.91
CA TYR A 117 -18.65 -31.17 -7.19
C TYR A 117 -17.40 -30.29 -7.11
N VAL A 118 -17.50 -29.08 -6.54
CA VAL A 118 -16.40 -28.12 -6.43
C VAL A 118 -15.35 -28.58 -5.43
N ASN A 119 -15.76 -29.08 -4.25
CA ASN A 119 -14.84 -29.53 -3.21
C ASN A 119 -13.91 -30.64 -3.70
N SER A 120 -14.41 -31.57 -4.51
CA SER A 120 -13.60 -32.62 -5.13
C SER A 120 -12.53 -32.10 -6.11
N ARG A 121 -12.60 -30.83 -6.53
CA ARG A 121 -11.76 -30.23 -7.58
C ARG A 121 -11.01 -28.96 -7.14
N LEU A 122 -11.12 -28.53 -5.88
CA LEU A 122 -10.42 -27.33 -5.40
C LEU A 122 -8.90 -27.42 -5.64
N HIS A 123 -8.32 -28.61 -5.48
CA HIS A 123 -6.91 -28.87 -5.76
C HIS A 123 -6.48 -28.58 -7.22
N ALA A 124 -7.42 -28.60 -8.16
CA ALA A 124 -7.14 -28.34 -9.58
C ALA A 124 -7.12 -26.84 -9.91
N VAL A 125 -7.56 -25.97 -9.00
CA VAL A 125 -7.58 -24.52 -9.21
C VAL A 125 -6.15 -23.97 -9.13
N LYS A 126 -5.62 -23.57 -10.29
CA LYS A 126 -4.29 -22.94 -10.42
C LYS A 126 -4.36 -21.42 -10.50
N ALA A 127 -5.55 -20.86 -10.76
CA ALA A 127 -5.75 -19.42 -10.83
C ALA A 127 -5.47 -18.76 -9.48
N GLU A 128 -5.12 -17.47 -9.53
CA GLU A 128 -5.09 -16.63 -8.32
C GLU A 128 -6.52 -16.38 -7.85
N VAL A 129 -6.74 -16.53 -6.55
CA VAL A 129 -8.05 -16.41 -5.92
C VAL A 129 -7.95 -15.41 -4.78
N LEU A 130 -8.79 -14.38 -4.82
CA LEU A 130 -8.99 -13.46 -3.71
C LEU A 130 -10.35 -13.79 -3.06
N VAL A 131 -10.32 -14.19 -1.80
CA VAL A 131 -11.49 -14.45 -0.97
C VAL A 131 -11.74 -13.23 -0.10
N LEU A 132 -12.96 -12.70 -0.14
CA LEU A 132 -13.43 -11.67 0.78
C LEU A 132 -14.39 -12.34 1.74
N ALA A 133 -14.13 -12.25 3.03
CA ALA A 133 -14.88 -12.97 4.05
C ALA A 133 -15.38 -12.00 5.13
N SER A 134 -16.63 -12.16 5.52
CA SER A 134 -17.28 -11.36 6.55
C SER A 134 -17.22 -12.06 7.90
N GLY A 135 -16.97 -11.31 8.97
CA GLY A 135 -16.84 -11.85 10.32
C GLY A 135 -18.14 -11.88 11.13
N LYS A 136 -19.11 -11.03 10.82
CA LYS A 136 -20.46 -11.03 11.39
C LYS A 136 -21.50 -11.58 10.41
N ASP A 137 -21.07 -12.50 9.55
CA ASP A 137 -21.97 -13.20 8.64
C ASP A 137 -22.84 -14.17 9.44
N ASN A 138 -24.12 -13.83 9.62
CA ASN A 138 -25.10 -14.65 10.33
C ASN A 138 -25.74 -15.72 9.44
N LEU A 139 -25.45 -15.71 8.13
CA LEU A 139 -26.05 -16.62 7.16
C LEU A 139 -25.11 -17.78 6.83
N LEU A 140 -23.82 -17.49 6.65
CA LEU A 140 -22.79 -18.47 6.34
C LEU A 140 -21.62 -18.38 7.33
N PRO A 141 -20.96 -19.50 7.64
CA PRO A 141 -19.72 -19.51 8.43
C PRO A 141 -18.54 -19.02 7.57
N SER A 142 -18.62 -17.77 7.08
CA SER A 142 -17.72 -17.20 6.08
C SER A 142 -16.26 -17.16 6.54
N GLY A 143 -16.03 -16.95 7.84
CA GLY A 143 -14.68 -17.02 8.42
C GLY A 143 -14.05 -18.41 8.34
N ASP A 144 -14.79 -19.45 8.72
CA ASP A 144 -14.28 -20.84 8.71
C ASP A 144 -14.10 -21.35 7.29
N GLU A 145 -14.99 -20.96 6.37
CA GLU A 145 -14.85 -21.28 4.95
C GLU A 145 -13.64 -20.58 4.34
N ALA A 146 -13.35 -19.33 4.74
CA ALA A 146 -12.16 -18.63 4.29
C ALA A 146 -10.87 -19.34 4.75
N ASP A 147 -10.81 -19.80 6.00
CA ASP A 147 -9.69 -20.60 6.51
C ASP A 147 -9.52 -21.90 5.70
N ARG A 148 -10.63 -22.61 5.43
CA ARG A 148 -10.63 -23.85 4.64
C ARG A 148 -10.14 -23.62 3.21
N LEU A 149 -10.64 -22.57 2.55
CA LEU A 149 -10.25 -22.22 1.18
C LEU A 149 -8.80 -21.76 1.11
N TRP A 150 -8.34 -20.98 2.09
CA TRP A 150 -6.94 -20.60 2.24
C TRP A 150 -6.02 -21.83 2.34
N ALA A 151 -6.37 -22.81 3.18
CA ALA A 151 -5.60 -24.03 3.34
C ALA A 151 -5.63 -24.94 2.09
N SER A 152 -6.73 -24.91 1.33
CA SER A 152 -6.95 -25.83 0.20
C SER A 152 -6.44 -25.30 -1.15
N LEU A 153 -6.47 -23.98 -1.36
CA LEU A 153 -6.16 -23.34 -2.64
C LEU A 153 -4.71 -22.88 -2.70
N LYS A 154 -3.97 -23.27 -3.75
CA LYS A 154 -2.54 -22.97 -3.89
C LYS A 154 -2.22 -21.47 -3.98
N ASN A 155 -3.06 -20.68 -4.64
CA ASN A 155 -2.85 -19.26 -4.93
C ASN A 155 -3.99 -18.42 -4.34
N CYS A 156 -4.32 -18.66 -3.08
CA CYS A 156 -5.34 -17.90 -2.35
C CYS A 156 -4.74 -16.65 -1.72
N LYS A 157 -5.55 -15.60 -1.59
CA LYS A 157 -5.42 -14.46 -0.68
C LYS A 157 -6.76 -14.27 0.00
N VAL A 158 -6.77 -13.94 1.28
CA VAL A 158 -8.00 -13.68 2.01
C VAL A 158 -7.95 -12.27 2.58
N ARG A 159 -9.08 -11.56 2.48
CA ARG A 159 -9.32 -10.36 3.26
C ARG A 159 -10.57 -10.58 4.12
N TYR A 160 -10.37 -10.58 5.43
CA TYR A 160 -11.39 -10.91 6.43
C TYR A 160 -11.83 -9.64 7.16
N PHE A 161 -13.10 -9.27 6.97
CA PHE A 161 -13.72 -8.06 7.49
C PHE A 161 -14.50 -8.42 8.76
N LYS A 162 -13.81 -8.33 9.90
CA LYS A 162 -14.30 -8.84 11.19
C LYS A 162 -15.67 -8.29 11.56
N ASP A 163 -15.89 -7.02 11.28
CA ASP A 163 -17.08 -6.28 11.69
C ASP A 163 -18.14 -6.14 10.60
N SER A 164 -17.98 -6.82 9.46
CA SER A 164 -18.94 -6.77 8.35
C SER A 164 -19.88 -7.97 8.35
N GLY A 165 -21.10 -7.75 7.87
CA GLY A 165 -22.15 -8.75 7.67
C GLY A 165 -22.06 -9.43 6.30
N HIS A 166 -23.03 -10.26 5.96
CA HIS A 166 -22.98 -11.13 4.78
C HIS A 166 -22.93 -10.35 3.46
N THR A 167 -23.60 -9.19 3.38
CA THR A 167 -23.61 -8.34 2.18
C THR A 167 -22.41 -7.40 2.12
N LEU A 168 -21.21 -7.96 2.25
CA LEU A 168 -19.95 -7.22 2.42
C LEU A 168 -19.77 -6.04 1.45
N LEU A 169 -20.04 -6.24 0.16
CA LEU A 169 -19.82 -5.20 -0.87
C LEU A 169 -20.89 -4.10 -0.91
N LEU A 170 -21.94 -4.21 -0.10
CA LEU A 170 -23.00 -3.20 0.05
C LEU A 170 -22.87 -2.39 1.34
N GLU A 171 -21.92 -2.74 2.20
CA GLU A 171 -21.67 -2.05 3.46
C GLU A 171 -20.71 -0.87 3.29
N ASP A 172 -20.94 0.19 4.08
CA ASP A 172 -20.01 1.31 4.17
C ASP A 172 -18.63 0.88 4.67
N GLY A 173 -17.60 1.61 4.22
CA GLY A 173 -16.20 1.35 4.55
C GLY A 173 -15.53 0.27 3.69
N ILE A 174 -16.26 -0.41 2.80
CA ILE A 174 -15.70 -1.44 1.91
C ILE A 174 -15.48 -0.88 0.50
N ASN A 175 -14.21 -0.79 0.09
CA ASN A 175 -13.85 -0.38 -1.27
C ASN A 175 -13.13 -1.52 -2.00
N LEU A 176 -13.85 -2.18 -2.92
CA LEU A 176 -13.30 -3.29 -3.71
C LEU A 176 -12.07 -2.87 -4.52
N LEU A 177 -12.05 -1.66 -5.08
CA LEU A 177 -10.92 -1.18 -5.85
C LEU A 177 -9.67 -1.01 -4.98
N THR A 178 -9.82 -0.48 -3.76
CA THR A 178 -8.74 -0.39 -2.75
C THR A 178 -8.19 -1.77 -2.42
N ILE A 179 -9.07 -2.74 -2.18
CA ILE A 179 -8.68 -4.13 -1.90
C ILE A 179 -7.91 -4.75 -3.07
N LEU A 180 -8.38 -4.55 -4.31
CA LEU A 180 -7.72 -5.07 -5.51
C LEU A 180 -6.33 -4.44 -5.74
N LYS A 181 -6.18 -3.14 -5.43
CA LYS A 181 -4.88 -2.44 -5.47
C LYS A 181 -3.93 -2.97 -4.41
N GLY A 182 -4.38 -3.07 -3.16
CA GLY A 182 -3.58 -3.55 -2.03
C GLY A 182 -3.11 -4.98 -2.21
N THR A 183 -4.01 -5.86 -2.66
CA THR A 183 -3.70 -7.26 -2.95
C THR A 183 -2.90 -7.47 -4.24
N ILE A 184 -2.69 -6.42 -5.04
CA ILE A 184 -2.03 -6.47 -6.35
C ILE A 184 -2.68 -7.52 -7.27
N THR A 185 -4.01 -7.65 -7.22
CA THR A 185 -4.75 -8.65 -8.00
C THR A 185 -5.27 -8.10 -9.34
N TYR A 186 -5.37 -6.77 -9.45
CA TYR A 186 -5.74 -6.12 -10.70
C TYR A 186 -4.66 -6.30 -11.77
N ARG A 187 -5.06 -6.66 -12.99
CA ARG A 187 -4.18 -6.79 -14.17
C ARG A 187 -4.93 -6.48 -15.45
N ARG A 188 -4.24 -5.91 -16.44
CA ARG A 188 -4.82 -5.59 -17.76
C ARG A 188 -4.59 -6.67 -18.81
N SER A 189 -3.70 -7.60 -18.54
CA SER A 189 -3.36 -8.69 -19.47
C SER A 189 -3.28 -10.04 -18.76
N ARG A 190 -3.07 -11.11 -19.53
CA ARG A 190 -2.83 -12.47 -18.98
C ARG A 190 -1.57 -12.52 -18.11
N ARG A 191 -0.58 -11.67 -18.39
CA ARG A 191 0.64 -11.55 -17.59
C ARG A 191 0.48 -10.38 -16.64
N HIS A 192 0.74 -10.65 -15.36
CA HIS A 192 0.71 -9.62 -14.34
C HIS A 192 1.97 -8.74 -14.46
N ASP A 193 1.76 -7.43 -14.36
CA ASP A 193 2.81 -6.43 -14.52
C ASP A 193 2.61 -5.28 -13.53
N ASN A 194 3.28 -5.36 -12.39
CA ASN A 194 3.12 -4.41 -11.29
C ASN A 194 3.48 -2.95 -11.65
N VAL A 195 4.14 -2.72 -12.79
CA VAL A 195 4.46 -1.37 -13.28
C VAL A 195 3.34 -0.85 -14.17
N THR A 196 2.88 -1.63 -15.15
CA THR A 196 1.85 -1.16 -16.08
C THR A 196 0.44 -1.34 -15.54
N ASP A 197 0.19 -2.38 -14.76
CA ASP A 197 -1.12 -2.68 -14.16
C ASP A 197 -1.40 -1.79 -12.95
N TYR A 198 -0.41 -1.07 -12.44
CA TYR A 198 -0.59 -0.15 -11.33
C TYR A 198 -1.68 0.89 -11.59
N LEU A 199 -2.52 1.09 -10.57
CA LEU A 199 -3.51 2.14 -10.51
C LEU A 199 -3.12 3.10 -9.37
N PRO A 200 -3.01 4.41 -9.63
CA PRO A 200 -2.73 5.38 -8.58
C PRO A 200 -3.81 5.38 -7.49
N PRO A 201 -3.47 5.80 -6.26
CA PRO A 201 -4.44 5.89 -5.19
C PRO A 201 -5.52 6.92 -5.54
N SER A 202 -6.76 6.56 -5.27
CA SER A 202 -7.94 7.41 -5.38
C SER A 202 -8.09 8.26 -4.12
N VAL A 203 -8.97 9.25 -4.15
CA VAL A 203 -9.27 10.09 -2.97
C VAL A 203 -9.78 9.24 -1.80
N SER A 204 -10.56 8.19 -2.06
CA SER A 204 -11.00 7.27 -1.01
C SER A 204 -9.85 6.45 -0.44
N ASP A 205 -8.91 5.98 -1.27
CA ASP A 205 -7.69 5.30 -0.79
C ASP A 205 -6.92 6.22 0.18
N PHE A 206 -6.79 7.50 -0.18
CA PHE A 206 -6.17 8.50 0.68
C PHE A 206 -6.92 8.71 1.97
N LYS A 207 -8.25 8.85 1.95
CA LYS A 207 -9.04 9.03 3.18
C LYS A 207 -8.83 7.86 4.13
N THR A 208 -8.94 6.62 3.64
CA THR A 208 -8.79 5.42 4.48
C THR A 208 -7.38 5.30 5.06
N ILE A 209 -6.35 5.48 4.24
CA ILE A 209 -4.94 5.38 4.68
C ILE A 209 -4.55 6.57 5.56
N HIS A 210 -5.02 7.77 5.24
CA HIS A 210 -4.73 8.95 6.04
C HIS A 210 -5.46 8.93 7.39
N GLN A 211 -6.66 8.37 7.47
CA GLN A 211 -7.37 8.21 8.74
C GLN A 211 -6.62 7.27 9.69
N SER A 212 -6.03 6.17 9.20
CA SER A 212 -5.24 5.28 10.04
C SER A 212 -3.98 5.97 10.59
N ASP A 213 -3.39 6.86 9.80
CA ASP A 213 -2.09 7.47 10.11
C ASP A 213 -2.21 8.92 10.63
N ARG A 214 -3.45 9.43 10.78
CA ARG A 214 -3.74 10.81 11.20
C ARG A 214 -3.06 11.14 12.53
N TRP A 215 -3.19 10.24 13.50
CA TRP A 215 -2.60 10.43 14.83
C TRP A 215 -1.08 10.40 14.78
N PHE A 216 -0.50 9.55 13.93
CA PHE A 216 0.94 9.52 13.70
C PHE A 216 1.43 10.85 13.12
N LYS A 217 0.74 11.39 12.11
CA LYS A 217 1.08 12.69 11.53
C LYS A 217 0.94 13.83 12.53
N VAL A 218 -0.14 13.87 13.32
CA VAL A 218 -0.33 14.90 14.35
C VAL A 218 0.76 14.79 15.42
N ALA A 219 1.06 13.57 15.85
CA ALA A 219 2.09 13.31 16.84
C ALA A 219 3.49 13.70 16.35
N THR A 220 3.82 13.45 15.08
CA THR A 220 5.17 13.66 14.54
C THR A 220 5.36 15.01 13.85
N SER A 221 4.28 15.68 13.42
CA SER A 221 4.30 16.97 12.71
C SER A 221 5.51 17.12 11.77
N PRO A 222 5.61 16.29 10.72
CA PRO A 222 6.82 16.17 9.92
C PRO A 222 7.22 17.52 9.29
N VAL A 223 8.51 17.83 9.31
CA VAL A 223 9.10 19.04 8.70
C VAL A 223 9.89 18.65 7.49
N ILE A 224 9.57 19.24 6.34
CA ILE A 224 10.21 18.89 5.08
C ILE A 224 10.92 20.10 4.50
N PHE A 225 12.20 19.91 4.16
CA PHE A 225 13.04 20.88 3.49
C PHE A 225 13.60 20.32 2.19
N SER A 226 13.98 21.20 1.27
CA SER A 226 14.73 20.84 0.07
C SER A 226 15.75 21.91 -0.31
N THR A 227 16.80 21.49 -1.00
CA THR A 227 17.89 22.37 -1.45
C THR A 227 17.68 22.79 -2.90
N LEU A 228 17.61 24.09 -3.14
CA LEU A 228 17.50 24.69 -4.47
C LEU A 228 18.81 24.53 -5.28
N LYS A 229 18.75 24.82 -6.58
CA LYS A 229 19.92 24.76 -7.48
C LYS A 229 21.08 25.67 -7.04
N ASP A 230 20.75 26.82 -6.45
CA ASP A 230 21.69 27.80 -5.91
C ASP A 230 22.29 27.40 -4.54
N GLY A 231 21.82 26.29 -3.95
CA GLY A 231 22.30 25.77 -2.67
C GLY A 231 21.52 26.25 -1.45
N ARG A 232 20.54 27.15 -1.60
CA ARG A 232 19.68 27.57 -0.48
C ARG A 232 18.75 26.43 -0.06
N VAL A 233 18.63 26.23 1.24
CA VAL A 233 17.64 25.31 1.82
C VAL A 233 16.34 26.07 2.02
N VAL A 234 15.24 25.49 1.56
CA VAL A 234 13.90 26.06 1.70
C VAL A 234 12.96 25.01 2.27
N ARG A 235 11.86 25.45 2.89
CA ARG A 235 10.77 24.53 3.23
C ARG A 235 10.19 23.88 1.98
N ASN A 236 9.57 22.74 2.18
CA ASN A 236 8.79 22.00 1.19
C ASN A 236 9.68 21.37 0.10
N LEU A 237 9.08 20.91 -0.99
CA LEU A 237 9.76 20.14 -2.04
C LEU A 237 10.24 21.00 -3.23
N ALA A 238 10.35 22.31 -3.10
CA ALA A 238 10.71 23.22 -4.20
C ALA A 238 12.06 22.89 -4.87
N GLY A 239 13.03 22.36 -4.12
CA GLY A 239 14.33 21.91 -4.64
C GLY A 239 14.30 20.56 -5.37
N VAL A 240 13.22 19.79 -5.24
CA VAL A 240 13.06 18.49 -5.91
C VAL A 240 12.51 18.69 -7.34
N PRO A 241 13.01 17.99 -8.37
CA PRO A 241 12.48 18.11 -9.74
C PRO A 241 10.98 17.80 -9.85
N ASP A 242 10.27 18.46 -10.76
CA ASP A 242 8.84 18.21 -11.02
C ASP A 242 8.59 17.09 -12.05
N LYS A 243 9.63 16.68 -12.78
CA LYS A 243 9.54 15.67 -13.85
C LYS A 243 10.63 14.62 -13.66
N GLY A 244 10.26 13.37 -13.88
CA GLY A 244 11.17 12.23 -13.82
C GLY A 244 11.85 11.89 -15.15
N PRO A 245 12.70 10.85 -15.15
CA PRO A 245 12.94 9.94 -14.02
C PRO A 245 13.74 10.57 -12.87
N VAL A 246 13.27 10.38 -11.63
CA VAL A 246 13.95 10.81 -10.40
C VAL A 246 14.22 9.60 -9.51
N LEU A 247 15.41 9.53 -8.93
CA LEU A 247 15.76 8.56 -7.89
C LEU A 247 16.00 9.28 -6.56
N LEU A 248 15.09 9.09 -5.61
CA LEU A 248 15.25 9.51 -4.23
C LEU A 248 16.07 8.46 -3.47
N VAL A 249 17.16 8.89 -2.83
CA VAL A 249 18.08 7.99 -2.09
C VAL A 249 18.32 8.55 -0.70
N GLY A 250 18.07 7.77 0.35
CA GLY A 250 18.24 8.23 1.73
C GLY A 250 18.50 7.13 2.74
N ASN A 251 18.56 7.49 4.03
CA ASN A 251 18.61 6.54 5.15
C ASN A 251 17.23 5.97 5.46
N HIS A 252 17.16 4.69 5.79
CA HIS A 252 15.93 4.01 6.21
C HIS A 252 15.83 4.03 7.73
N MET A 253 14.78 4.65 8.29
CA MET A 253 14.54 4.60 9.74
C MET A 253 13.98 3.24 10.13
N LEU A 254 14.03 2.94 11.43
CA LEU A 254 13.47 1.75 12.04
C LEU A 254 12.06 1.51 11.50
N ILE A 255 11.80 0.30 11.00
CA ILE A 255 10.52 -0.17 10.43
C ILE A 255 9.90 0.74 9.35
N GLY A 256 10.64 1.70 8.78
CA GLY A 256 10.15 2.62 7.76
C GLY A 256 9.23 3.73 8.28
N LEU A 257 9.43 4.21 9.51
CA LEU A 257 8.65 5.29 10.12
C LEU A 257 8.59 6.59 9.28
N GLU A 258 9.55 6.79 8.38
CA GLU A 258 9.66 7.97 7.52
C GLU A 258 8.75 7.93 6.29
N LEU A 259 8.21 6.76 5.93
CA LEU A 259 7.63 6.55 4.61
C LEU A 259 6.35 7.36 4.40
N HIS A 260 5.42 7.30 5.36
CA HIS A 260 4.09 7.90 5.18
C HIS A 260 4.16 9.41 4.91
N PRO A 261 4.90 10.24 5.70
CA PRO A 261 5.02 11.66 5.41
C PRO A 261 5.60 11.97 4.03
N ILE A 262 6.58 11.19 3.56
CA ILE A 262 7.18 11.38 2.24
C ILE A 262 6.14 11.17 1.14
N TYR A 263 5.36 10.08 1.19
CA TYR A 263 4.32 9.83 0.19
C TYR A 263 3.27 10.94 0.17
N GLU A 264 2.78 11.35 1.34
CA GLU A 264 1.77 12.39 1.43
C GLU A 264 2.26 13.73 0.87
N GLU A 265 3.50 14.12 1.19
CA GLU A 265 4.08 15.39 0.75
C GLU A 265 4.23 15.47 -0.77
N PHE A 266 4.80 14.42 -1.38
CA PHE A 266 4.98 14.38 -2.83
C PHE A 266 3.65 14.37 -3.57
N LEU A 267 2.63 13.74 -2.99
CA LEU A 267 1.29 13.75 -3.56
C LEU A 267 0.60 15.10 -3.41
N ARG A 268 0.79 15.78 -2.27
CA ARG A 268 0.22 17.09 -2.01
C ARG A 268 0.85 18.16 -2.90
N GLU A 269 2.16 18.25 -2.94
CA GLU A 269 2.88 19.36 -3.58
C GLU A 269 3.28 19.09 -5.03
N LYS A 270 3.83 17.90 -5.28
CA LYS A 270 4.39 17.54 -6.60
C LYS A 270 3.36 16.86 -7.50
N LYS A 271 2.24 16.37 -6.93
CA LYS A 271 1.23 15.56 -7.62
C LYS A 271 1.85 14.32 -8.28
N VAL A 272 2.91 13.77 -7.68
CA VAL A 272 3.60 12.57 -8.17
C VAL A 272 3.50 11.44 -7.15
N ILE A 273 3.40 10.21 -7.66
CA ILE A 273 3.51 9.00 -6.85
C ILE A 273 4.97 8.56 -6.85
N ILE A 274 5.55 8.48 -5.65
CA ILE A 274 6.83 7.82 -5.44
C ILE A 274 6.65 6.31 -5.55
N ARG A 275 7.59 5.62 -6.17
CA ARG A 275 7.60 4.16 -6.31
C ARG A 275 8.67 3.57 -5.39
N GLY A 276 8.26 3.19 -4.18
CA GLY A 276 9.16 2.55 -3.22
C GLY A 276 9.63 1.18 -3.67
N MET A 277 10.89 0.84 -3.36
CA MET A 277 11.43 -0.50 -3.61
C MET A 277 11.78 -1.21 -2.31
N GLY A 278 10.99 -2.22 -1.97
CA GLY A 278 11.09 -2.97 -0.72
C GLY A 278 11.72 -4.35 -0.90
N HIS A 279 12.14 -4.97 0.21
CA HIS A 279 12.63 -6.35 0.20
C HIS A 279 11.53 -7.31 -0.31
N PRO A 280 11.82 -8.31 -1.17
CA PRO A 280 10.80 -9.22 -1.73
C PRO A 280 9.96 -9.97 -0.68
N VAL A 281 10.49 -10.16 0.53
CA VAL A 281 9.74 -10.76 1.65
C VAL A 281 8.50 -9.96 2.02
N LEU A 282 8.49 -8.64 1.81
CA LEU A 282 7.31 -7.79 2.05
C LEU A 282 6.20 -8.07 1.04
N PHE A 283 6.48 -8.80 -0.04
CA PHE A 283 5.52 -9.10 -1.10
C PHE A 283 5.30 -10.62 -1.27
N SER A 284 5.83 -11.43 -0.35
CA SER A 284 5.70 -12.89 -0.40
C SER A 284 4.44 -13.37 0.31
N LYS A 285 3.96 -14.56 -0.07
CA LYS A 285 2.79 -15.23 0.53
C LYS A 285 2.92 -15.48 2.03
N THR A 286 4.14 -15.56 2.56
CA THR A 286 4.40 -15.75 3.99
C THR A 286 3.87 -14.61 4.86
N THR A 287 3.63 -13.44 4.27
CA THR A 287 3.06 -12.28 4.97
C THR A 287 1.53 -12.26 4.97
N GLU A 288 0.89 -13.14 4.19
CA GLU A 288 -0.55 -13.24 4.02
C GLU A 288 -1.14 -14.21 5.07
N THR A 289 -2.34 -13.92 5.57
CA THR A 289 -3.08 -14.82 6.48
C THR A 289 -4.56 -14.83 6.11
N SER A 290 -5.30 -15.82 6.62
CA SER A 290 -6.74 -15.94 6.37
C SER A 290 -7.61 -14.94 7.15
N ARG A 291 -7.02 -14.15 8.07
CA ARG A 291 -7.76 -13.34 9.05
C ARG A 291 -7.35 -11.86 9.09
N LYS A 292 -6.80 -11.32 8.00
CA LYS A 292 -6.41 -9.90 7.88
C LYS A 292 -7.43 -9.11 7.06
N GLU A 293 -7.79 -7.90 7.50
CA GLU A 293 -8.73 -7.03 6.78
C GLU A 293 -8.04 -6.20 5.69
N ILE A 294 -7.06 -5.38 6.07
CA ILE A 294 -6.07 -4.70 5.21
C ILE A 294 -4.75 -4.71 5.97
N SER A 295 -3.66 -5.13 5.32
CA SER A 295 -2.33 -5.18 5.92
C SER A 295 -1.50 -3.94 5.60
N THR A 296 -0.46 -3.65 6.39
CA THR A 296 0.53 -2.61 6.07
C THR A 296 1.15 -2.79 4.67
N ILE A 297 1.27 -4.04 4.21
CA ILE A 297 1.77 -4.40 2.88
C ILE A 297 0.77 -4.00 1.79
N ASP A 298 -0.53 -4.13 2.04
CA ASP A 298 -1.56 -3.65 1.13
C ASP A 298 -1.45 -2.13 0.96
N THR A 299 -1.22 -1.39 2.04
CA THR A 299 -0.98 0.07 2.00
C THR A 299 0.26 0.42 1.16
N MET A 300 1.37 -0.30 1.34
CA MET A 300 2.57 -0.12 0.51
C MET A 300 2.26 -0.36 -0.98
N SER A 301 1.47 -1.40 -1.28
CA SER A 301 1.09 -1.77 -2.64
C SER A 301 0.15 -0.74 -3.28
N ILE A 302 -0.77 -0.14 -2.51
CA ILE A 302 -1.62 0.98 -2.95
C ILE A 302 -0.77 2.18 -3.35
N TYR A 303 0.26 2.52 -2.57
CA TYR A 303 1.25 3.54 -2.95
C TYR A 303 2.20 3.12 -4.06
N GLY A 304 2.12 1.87 -4.52
CA GLY A 304 2.87 1.40 -5.68
C GLY A 304 4.27 0.91 -5.35
N ALA A 305 4.50 0.47 -4.11
CA ALA A 305 5.74 -0.20 -3.75
C ALA A 305 5.92 -1.48 -4.57
N LEU A 306 7.18 -1.81 -4.87
CA LEU A 306 7.56 -2.97 -5.67
C LEU A 306 8.69 -3.74 -5.00
N PRO A 307 8.82 -5.05 -5.26
CA PRO A 307 10.01 -5.78 -4.91
C PRO A 307 11.23 -5.14 -5.56
N VAL A 308 12.29 -4.92 -4.79
CA VAL A 308 13.56 -4.38 -5.29
C VAL A 308 14.20 -5.38 -6.23
N THR A 309 14.21 -5.07 -7.53
CA THR A 309 14.89 -5.84 -8.57
C THR A 309 15.43 -4.89 -9.64
N PRO A 310 16.55 -5.23 -10.32
CA PRO A 310 17.04 -4.43 -11.44
C PRO A 310 16.00 -4.25 -12.55
N LEU A 311 15.17 -5.28 -12.79
CA LEU A 311 14.11 -5.24 -13.81
C LEU A 311 13.01 -4.23 -13.44
N ASN A 312 12.53 -4.22 -12.19
CA ASN A 312 11.52 -3.26 -11.76
C ASN A 312 12.07 -1.83 -11.82
N MET A 313 13.29 -1.59 -11.32
CA MET A 313 13.93 -0.27 -11.39
C MET A 313 14.08 0.21 -12.84
N TYR A 314 14.54 -0.66 -13.75
CA TYR A 314 14.64 -0.36 -15.18
C TYR A 314 13.28 0.07 -15.76
N ARG A 315 12.21 -0.68 -15.45
CA ARG A 315 10.86 -0.42 -15.99
C ARG A 315 10.22 0.84 -15.41
N LEU A 316 10.54 1.20 -14.17
CA LEU A 316 10.10 2.46 -13.56
C LEU A 316 10.79 3.66 -14.24
N PHE A 317 12.12 3.60 -14.41
CA PHE A 317 12.85 4.68 -15.05
C PHE A 317 12.52 4.84 -16.54
N SER A 318 12.28 3.76 -17.26
CA SER A 318 11.85 3.84 -18.67
C SER A 318 10.50 4.54 -18.86
N ARG A 319 9.73 4.69 -17.77
CA ARG A 319 8.44 5.40 -17.73
C ARG A 319 8.54 6.77 -17.06
N GLY A 320 9.75 7.27 -16.79
CA GLY A 320 9.96 8.57 -16.15
C GLY A 320 9.44 8.65 -14.71
N SER A 321 9.35 7.52 -14.00
CA SER A 321 8.79 7.50 -12.63
C SER A 321 9.74 8.11 -11.58
N PHE A 322 9.15 8.54 -10.46
CA PHE A 322 9.88 8.84 -9.23
C PHE A 322 10.08 7.54 -8.45
N VAL A 323 11.31 7.18 -8.15
CA VAL A 323 11.67 5.93 -7.50
C VAL A 323 12.31 6.24 -6.15
N LEU A 324 11.90 5.55 -5.10
CA LEU A 324 12.48 5.65 -3.76
C LEU A 324 13.27 4.39 -3.43
N LEU A 325 14.54 4.58 -3.09
CA LEU A 325 15.46 3.52 -2.77
C LEU A 325 16.21 3.84 -1.47
N TYR A 326 16.24 2.86 -0.58
CA TYR A 326 17.14 2.82 0.57
C TYR A 326 18.24 1.81 0.28
N PRO A 327 19.48 2.23 -0.04
CA PRO A 327 20.51 1.28 -0.46
C PRO A 327 20.87 0.26 0.63
N GLY A 328 20.81 0.63 1.92
CA GLY A 328 20.97 -0.32 3.02
C GLY A 328 19.81 -1.30 3.16
N GLY A 329 18.60 -0.90 2.78
CA GLY A 329 17.41 -1.74 2.75
C GLY A 329 17.04 -2.25 4.15
N ALA A 330 16.67 -3.52 4.26
CA ALA A 330 16.24 -4.12 5.53
C ALA A 330 17.30 -4.04 6.65
N ARG A 331 18.59 -3.95 6.33
CA ARG A 331 19.66 -3.80 7.34
C ARG A 331 19.62 -2.44 8.05
N GLU A 332 19.18 -1.40 7.34
CA GLU A 332 18.93 -0.07 7.93
C GLU A 332 17.56 -0.05 8.60
N ALA A 333 16.50 -0.57 7.94
CA ALA A 333 15.15 -0.60 8.52
C ALA A 333 15.03 -1.43 9.82
N LEU A 334 15.94 -2.38 10.02
CA LEU A 334 16.02 -3.24 11.21
C LEU A 334 17.36 -3.07 11.91
N HIS A 335 17.90 -1.84 11.91
CA HIS A 335 19.14 -1.50 12.59
C HIS A 335 19.09 -1.87 14.08
N ARG A 336 20.26 -2.03 14.68
CA ARG A 336 20.43 -2.44 16.07
C ARG A 336 20.57 -1.23 16.98
N LYS A 337 20.64 -1.47 18.29
CA LYS A 337 20.83 -0.41 19.28
C LYS A 337 22.11 0.38 18.99
N GLY A 338 22.03 1.71 19.01
CA GLY A 338 23.18 2.58 18.76
C GLY A 338 23.58 2.69 17.28
N GLU A 339 22.75 2.17 16.37
CA GLU A 339 22.94 2.27 14.92
C GLU A 339 21.97 3.24 14.24
N GLU A 340 21.24 4.04 15.02
CA GLU A 340 20.30 5.04 14.54
C GLU A 340 21.02 5.96 13.54
N HIS A 341 20.38 6.20 12.40
CA HIS A 341 20.90 7.05 11.31
C HIS A 341 22.21 6.58 10.64
N LYS A 342 22.70 5.36 10.89
CA LYS A 342 23.88 4.81 10.19
C LYS A 342 23.53 4.25 8.81
N LEU A 343 24.42 4.44 7.84
CA LEU A 343 24.24 3.96 6.47
C LEU A 343 24.97 2.64 6.20
N PHE A 344 24.23 1.55 6.00
CA PHE A 344 24.73 0.19 5.75
C PHE A 344 24.65 -0.18 4.27
N TRP A 345 25.30 0.65 3.46
CA TRP A 345 25.26 0.60 2.00
C TRP A 345 26.12 -0.53 1.41
N PRO A 346 25.67 -1.24 0.36
CA PRO A 346 26.46 -2.28 -0.31
C PRO A 346 27.74 -1.73 -0.95
N LYS A 347 28.71 -2.59 -1.28
CA LYS A 347 29.96 -2.16 -1.93
C LYS A 347 29.79 -1.69 -3.38
N ASN A 348 28.75 -2.17 -4.07
CA ASN A 348 28.60 -1.96 -5.52
C ASN A 348 27.68 -0.77 -5.85
N PRO A 349 28.08 0.13 -6.78
CA PRO A 349 27.33 1.33 -7.15
C PRO A 349 26.24 1.07 -8.20
N GLU A 350 25.55 -0.08 -8.14
CA GLU A 350 24.68 -0.52 -9.24
C GLU A 350 23.46 0.40 -9.47
N PHE A 351 22.89 0.98 -8.41
CA PHE A 351 21.78 1.92 -8.57
C PHE A 351 22.22 3.22 -9.28
N VAL A 352 23.46 3.67 -9.08
CA VAL A 352 24.02 4.86 -9.74
C VAL A 352 24.15 4.61 -11.23
N ARG A 353 24.64 3.42 -11.61
CA ARG A 353 24.75 3.01 -13.01
C ARG A 353 23.37 2.90 -13.67
N MET A 354 22.38 2.36 -12.96
CA MET A 354 21.01 2.29 -13.46
C MET A 354 20.40 3.67 -13.64
N ALA A 355 20.56 4.58 -12.68
CA ALA A 355 20.10 5.96 -12.78
C ALA A 355 20.73 6.67 -14.00
N ALA A 356 22.06 6.57 -14.15
CA ALA A 356 22.80 7.16 -15.26
C ALA A 356 22.37 6.61 -16.63
N ARG A 357 22.03 5.32 -16.72
CA ARG A 357 21.52 4.70 -17.95
C ARG A 357 20.27 5.39 -18.50
N PHE A 358 19.44 5.96 -17.63
CA PHE A 358 18.20 6.64 -17.98
C PHE A 358 18.29 8.16 -17.88
N GLY A 359 19.47 8.72 -17.58
CA GLY A 359 19.62 10.14 -17.30
C GLY A 359 18.80 10.59 -16.09
N ALA A 360 18.50 9.68 -15.15
CA ALA A 360 17.67 9.98 -13.99
C ALA A 360 18.37 10.96 -13.05
N THR A 361 17.62 11.92 -12.53
CA THR A 361 18.13 12.85 -11.52
C THR A 361 18.12 12.17 -10.16
N ILE A 362 19.29 12.10 -9.51
CA ILE A 362 19.40 11.54 -8.16
C ILE A 362 19.20 12.67 -7.16
N VAL A 363 18.30 12.49 -6.20
CA VAL A 363 18.10 13.42 -5.09
C VAL A 363 18.48 12.69 -3.79
N PRO A 364 19.67 12.96 -3.22
CA PRO A 364 20.01 12.47 -1.90
C PRO A 364 19.09 13.12 -0.88
N PHE A 365 18.62 12.39 0.12
CA PHE A 365 17.88 12.96 1.25
C PHE A 365 18.26 12.27 2.55
N GLY A 366 18.07 12.97 3.66
CA GLY A 366 18.21 12.40 4.99
C GLY A 366 16.98 12.69 5.83
N VAL A 367 16.71 11.79 6.76
CA VAL A 367 15.62 11.90 7.73
C VAL A 367 16.13 11.60 9.13
N VAL A 368 15.66 12.36 10.12
CA VAL A 368 15.96 12.15 11.54
C VAL A 368 14.71 12.30 12.40
N GLY A 369 14.72 11.71 13.61
CA GLY A 369 13.63 11.85 14.59
C GLY A 369 13.08 10.53 15.13
N GLU A 370 13.45 9.37 14.57
CA GLU A 370 13.05 8.06 15.10
C GLU A 370 13.40 7.89 16.59
N ASP A 371 14.55 8.43 16.99
CA ASP A 371 15.10 8.37 18.34
C ASP A 371 14.33 9.21 19.36
N ASP A 372 13.53 10.17 18.88
CA ASP A 372 12.58 10.95 19.69
C ASP A 372 11.20 10.29 19.79
N MET A 373 10.96 9.22 19.03
CA MET A 373 9.65 8.58 18.92
C MET A 373 9.61 7.22 19.58
N VAL A 374 10.69 6.45 19.42
CA VAL A 374 10.76 5.09 19.91
C VAL A 374 12.11 4.82 20.57
N GLU A 375 12.09 3.90 21.53
CA GLU A 375 13.27 3.29 22.10
C GLU A 375 13.36 1.84 21.62
N LEU A 376 14.48 1.47 21.01
CA LEU A 376 14.75 0.08 20.64
C LEU A 376 15.23 -0.69 21.88
N VAL A 377 14.34 -1.48 22.48
CA VAL A 377 14.62 -2.23 23.72
C VAL A 377 15.08 -3.66 23.46
N LEU A 378 14.64 -4.27 22.35
CA LEU A 378 15.04 -5.62 21.93
C LEU A 378 15.39 -5.62 20.44
N ASP A 379 16.67 -5.66 20.13
CA ASP A 379 17.14 -5.85 18.76
C ASP A 379 17.42 -7.33 18.46
N TYR A 380 17.94 -7.62 17.27
CA TYR A 380 18.28 -8.99 16.88
C TYR A 380 19.28 -9.66 17.84
N ASP A 381 20.30 -8.93 18.31
CA ASP A 381 21.36 -9.48 19.14
C ASP A 381 20.87 -9.83 20.55
N ASP A 382 19.83 -9.14 21.04
CA ASP A 382 19.10 -9.54 22.25
C ASP A 382 18.22 -10.76 21.99
N GLN A 383 17.40 -10.71 20.94
CA GLN A 383 16.33 -11.67 20.67
C GLN A 383 16.86 -13.07 20.31
N LYS A 384 18.01 -13.15 19.63
CA LYS A 384 18.64 -14.44 19.28
C LYS A 384 19.06 -15.27 20.50
N ASN A 385 19.15 -14.66 21.68
CA ASN A 385 19.51 -15.36 22.92
C ASN A 385 18.28 -15.88 23.68
N ILE A 386 17.06 -15.63 23.18
CA ILE A 386 15.80 -16.07 23.78
C ILE A 386 15.33 -17.32 23.01
N PRO A 387 15.31 -18.53 23.61
CA PRO A 387 15.14 -19.80 22.87
C PRO A 387 13.95 -19.83 21.89
N PHE A 388 12.75 -19.48 22.35
CA PHE A 388 11.53 -19.50 21.50
C PHE A 388 11.52 -18.40 20.43
N ILE A 389 12.08 -17.23 20.73
CA ILE A 389 12.16 -16.12 19.76
C ILE A 389 13.22 -16.43 18.71
N LYS A 390 14.34 -17.03 19.12
CA LYS A 390 15.39 -17.49 18.22
C LYS A 390 14.84 -18.48 17.20
N GLU A 391 14.14 -19.53 17.64
CA GLU A 391 13.52 -20.53 16.75
C GLU A 391 12.57 -19.87 15.75
N TRP A 392 11.74 -18.94 16.22
CA TRP A 392 10.81 -18.21 15.36
C TRP A 392 11.52 -17.32 14.32
N ILE A 393 12.59 -16.62 14.73
CA ILE A 393 13.42 -15.82 13.83
C ILE A 393 14.11 -16.74 12.80
N GLU A 394 14.65 -17.87 13.22
CA GLU A 394 15.29 -18.83 12.33
C GLU A 394 14.29 -19.35 11.28
N GLU A 395 13.10 -19.77 11.70
CA GLU A 395 12.01 -20.22 10.82
C GLU A 395 11.59 -19.12 9.84
N MET A 396 11.40 -17.88 10.33
CA MET A 396 11.02 -16.74 9.48
C MET A 396 12.08 -16.41 8.42
N ASN A 397 13.36 -16.74 8.66
CA ASN A 397 14.47 -16.47 7.74
C ASN A 397 14.83 -17.64 6.82
N GLN A 398 14.30 -18.86 7.04
CA GLN A 398 14.64 -20.04 6.23
C GLN A 398 14.27 -19.86 4.74
N ASP A 399 13.10 -19.28 4.46
CA ASP A 399 12.55 -19.11 3.11
C ASP A 399 12.76 -17.70 2.54
N VAL A 400 13.50 -16.83 3.24
CA VAL A 400 13.70 -15.44 2.80
C VAL A 400 14.69 -15.39 1.64
N VAL A 401 14.25 -14.83 0.52
CA VAL A 401 15.12 -14.56 -0.64
C VAL A 401 16.27 -13.66 -0.21
N LYS A 402 17.47 -14.21 -0.20
CA LYS A 402 18.70 -13.46 0.05
C LYS A 402 19.02 -12.61 -1.19
N ILE A 403 18.85 -11.29 -1.11
CA ILE A 403 19.13 -10.38 -2.24
C ILE A 403 20.64 -10.22 -2.47
N ARG A 404 21.46 -10.55 -1.47
CA ARG A 404 22.91 -10.26 -1.42
C ARG A 404 23.79 -11.52 -1.28
N VAL A 405 23.39 -12.65 -1.88
CA VAL A 405 24.16 -13.92 -1.84
C VAL A 405 25.57 -13.70 -2.39
N GLY A 406 26.60 -14.14 -1.65
CA GLY A 406 28.00 -14.11 -2.08
C GLY A 406 28.78 -12.82 -1.76
N VAL A 407 28.24 -11.94 -0.91
CA VAL A 407 28.95 -10.76 -0.38
C VAL A 407 29.29 -11.01 1.10
N ASP A 408 30.56 -11.22 1.41
CA ASP A 408 31.05 -11.61 2.73
C ASP A 408 31.33 -10.37 3.61
N ASP A 409 30.27 -9.66 4.03
CA ASP A 409 30.36 -8.44 4.87
C ASP A 409 29.17 -8.32 5.84
N GLU A 410 29.28 -7.48 6.87
CA GLU A 410 28.17 -7.15 7.80
C GLU A 410 26.87 -6.69 7.10
N ILE A 411 26.97 -6.20 5.86
CA ILE A 411 25.86 -5.74 5.01
C ILE A 411 25.02 -6.90 4.45
N SER A 412 25.56 -8.12 4.42
CA SER A 412 24.85 -9.34 4.01
C SER A 412 24.01 -9.94 5.13
N ASN A 413 24.21 -9.49 6.37
CA ASN A 413 23.41 -9.90 7.52
C ASN A 413 22.03 -9.20 7.53
N GLN A 414 21.16 -9.62 6.61
CA GLN A 414 19.77 -9.14 6.47
C GLN A 414 18.79 -10.02 7.24
N GLN A 415 19.09 -10.29 8.50
CA GLN A 415 18.20 -11.08 9.35
C GLN A 415 16.90 -10.32 9.57
N MET A 416 15.79 -10.92 9.13
CA MET A 416 14.46 -10.41 9.36
C MET A 416 14.06 -10.75 10.78
N TYR A 417 13.69 -9.74 11.56
CA TYR A 417 13.18 -9.92 12.91
C TYR A 417 12.22 -8.77 13.19
N PHE A 418 11.41 -8.91 14.24
CA PHE A 418 10.53 -7.84 14.69
C PHE A 418 11.18 -7.13 15.88
N PRO A 419 11.58 -5.85 15.73
CA PRO A 419 12.21 -5.12 16.82
C PRO A 419 11.22 -4.88 17.96
N GLY A 420 11.67 -5.11 19.20
CA GLY A 420 10.93 -4.71 20.38
C GLY A 420 11.16 -3.23 20.65
N VAL A 421 10.10 -2.43 20.58
CA VAL A 421 10.17 -0.97 20.73
C VAL A 421 9.24 -0.47 21.83
N LEU A 422 9.66 0.55 22.55
CA LEU A 422 8.81 1.32 23.47
C LEU A 422 8.55 2.71 22.90
N PRO A 423 7.30 3.20 22.89
CA PRO A 423 7.02 4.57 22.46
C PRO A 423 7.57 5.58 23.47
N LYS A 424 8.13 6.69 22.95
CA LYS A 424 8.53 7.88 23.71
C LYS A 424 7.51 9.00 23.51
N LEU A 425 7.61 10.06 24.33
CA LEU A 425 6.90 11.31 24.05
C LEU A 425 7.39 11.86 22.70
N PRO A 426 6.53 11.90 21.67
CA PRO A 426 7.01 11.99 20.30
C PRO A 426 7.62 13.35 20.00
N GLY A 427 8.84 13.30 19.46
CA GLY A 427 9.49 14.42 18.79
C GLY A 427 8.85 14.78 17.45
N ARG A 428 9.65 15.30 16.52
CA ARG A 428 9.26 15.46 15.11
C ARG A 428 10.15 14.64 14.19
N LEU A 429 9.63 14.34 13.01
CA LEU A 429 10.42 13.87 11.89
C LEU A 429 10.89 15.07 11.06
N TYR A 430 12.18 15.13 10.76
CA TYR A 430 12.76 16.18 9.92
C TYR A 430 13.37 15.56 8.68
N TYR A 431 13.05 16.11 7.52
CA TYR A 431 13.51 15.65 6.22
C TYR A 431 14.24 16.79 5.53
N LEU A 432 15.36 16.47 4.86
CA LEU A 432 16.01 17.39 3.96
C LEU A 432 16.39 16.67 2.67
N PHE A 433 15.78 17.09 1.57
CA PHE A 433 16.16 16.69 0.22
C PHE A 433 17.32 17.57 -0.25
N GLY A 434 18.49 16.95 -0.44
CA GLY A 434 19.70 17.61 -0.91
C GLY A 434 19.60 18.10 -2.36
N LYS A 435 20.70 18.68 -2.83
CA LYS A 435 20.76 19.25 -4.18
C LYS A 435 20.59 18.13 -5.23
N PRO A 436 19.69 18.28 -6.22
CA PRO A 436 19.54 17.29 -7.28
C PRO A 436 20.82 17.12 -8.11
N ILE A 437 21.17 15.88 -8.41
CA ILE A 437 22.34 15.48 -9.19
C ILE A 437 21.86 14.93 -10.53
N GLU A 438 22.03 15.70 -11.60
CA GLU A 438 21.66 15.31 -12.96
C GLU A 438 22.70 14.32 -13.51
N THR A 439 22.32 13.06 -13.71
CA THR A 439 23.26 12.03 -14.24
C THR A 439 23.43 12.09 -15.75
N GLN A 440 22.52 12.78 -16.44
CA GLN A 440 22.57 12.97 -17.90
C GLN A 440 23.87 13.66 -18.30
N GLY A 441 24.57 13.10 -19.29
CA GLY A 441 25.82 13.65 -19.81
C GLY A 441 27.07 13.32 -18.97
N MET A 442 26.94 12.68 -17.81
CA MET A 442 28.08 12.22 -17.02
C MET A 442 28.69 10.94 -17.61
N ASP A 443 30.02 10.81 -17.57
CA ASP A 443 30.71 9.62 -18.07
C ASP A 443 30.75 8.45 -17.04
N ILE A 444 29.58 8.15 -16.46
CA ILE A 444 29.41 7.12 -15.42
C ILE A 444 29.46 5.71 -16.03
N LEU A 445 28.88 5.54 -17.23
CA LEU A 445 28.69 4.22 -17.83
C LEU A 445 29.97 3.67 -18.48
N LYS A 446 30.90 4.52 -18.95
CA LYS A 446 32.17 4.06 -19.54
C LYS A 446 33.21 3.71 -18.48
N HIS A 447 33.15 4.33 -17.30
CA HIS A 447 34.16 4.16 -16.26
C HIS A 447 33.55 3.76 -14.92
N ARG A 448 33.75 2.50 -14.51
CA ARG A 448 33.30 1.98 -13.20
C ARG A 448 33.75 2.84 -12.01
N ARG A 449 34.92 3.47 -12.11
CA ARG A 449 35.46 4.39 -11.10
C ARG A 449 34.55 5.62 -10.90
N ASN A 450 33.98 6.17 -11.97
CA ASN A 450 33.10 7.35 -11.90
C ASN A 450 31.79 7.02 -11.18
N ALA A 451 31.22 5.84 -11.44
CA ALA A 451 30.07 5.34 -10.71
C ALA A 451 30.36 5.22 -9.20
N ASN A 452 31.55 4.73 -8.83
CA ASN A 452 31.95 4.61 -7.43
C ASN A 452 32.19 5.98 -6.76
N VAL A 453 32.78 6.94 -7.47
CA VAL A 453 32.96 8.31 -6.97
C VAL A 453 31.61 8.94 -6.68
N LEU A 454 30.67 8.89 -7.63
CA LEU A 454 29.33 9.45 -7.43
C LEU A 454 28.57 8.72 -6.32
N TYR A 455 28.71 7.39 -6.22
CA TYR A 455 28.13 6.62 -5.12
C TYR A 455 28.57 7.10 -3.74
N LEU A 456 29.89 7.30 -3.55
CA LEU A 456 30.45 7.81 -2.30
C LEU A 456 30.07 9.27 -2.04
N GLN A 457 29.98 10.09 -3.09
CA GLN A 457 29.49 11.47 -2.98
C GLN A 457 28.04 11.52 -2.48
N ILE A 458 27.15 10.69 -3.03
CA ILE A 458 25.74 10.61 -2.59
C ILE A 458 25.69 10.15 -1.14
N LYS A 459 26.45 9.10 -0.76
CA LYS A 459 26.50 8.61 0.62
C LYS A 459 26.95 9.72 1.60
N SER A 460 28.04 10.40 1.26
CA SER A 460 28.60 11.50 2.08
C SER A 460 27.64 12.68 2.20
N GLU A 461 26.91 13.01 1.13
CA GLU A 461 25.90 14.07 1.17
C GLU A 461 24.74 13.71 2.11
N ILE A 462 24.29 12.46 2.11
CA ILE A 462 23.24 11.98 3.04
C ILE A 462 23.75 12.04 4.50
N GLU A 463 24.98 11.62 4.77
CA GLU A 463 25.60 11.73 6.10
C GLU A 463 25.70 13.19 6.56
N ARG A 464 26.03 14.12 5.65
CA ARG A 464 26.07 15.56 5.91
C ARG A 464 24.68 16.10 6.24
N ILE A 465 23.66 15.70 5.48
CA ILE A 465 22.26 16.07 5.70
C ILE A 465 21.79 15.59 7.09
N ILE A 466 22.01 14.32 7.41
CA ILE A 466 21.67 13.74 8.72
C ILE A 466 22.34 14.54 9.83
N SER A 467 23.63 14.81 9.70
CA SER A 467 24.41 15.57 10.70
C SER A 467 23.88 17.00 10.87
N TYR A 468 23.48 17.65 9.79
CA TYR A 468 22.85 18.97 9.81
C TYR A 468 21.50 18.93 10.53
N LEU A 469 20.62 17.98 10.18
CA LEU A 469 19.30 17.85 10.79
C LEU A 469 19.36 17.51 12.28
N LYS A 470 20.28 16.61 12.69
CA LYS A 470 20.51 16.29 14.11
C LYS A 470 20.90 17.51 14.93
N ARG A 471 21.66 18.45 14.35
CA ARG A 471 22.01 19.72 15.01
C ARG A 471 20.81 20.67 15.05
N LYS A 472 20.20 20.91 13.88
CA LYS A 472 19.16 21.92 13.71
C LYS A 472 17.87 21.61 14.45
N ARG A 473 17.50 20.33 14.60
CA ARG A 473 16.30 19.95 15.37
C ARG A 473 16.38 20.36 16.85
N GLU A 474 17.58 20.52 17.41
CA GLU A 474 17.76 20.99 18.79
C GLU A 474 17.37 22.48 18.94
N GLU A 475 17.35 23.23 17.84
CA GLU A 475 16.90 24.63 17.78
C GLU A 475 15.37 24.73 17.59
N ASP A 476 14.63 23.63 17.36
CA ASP A 476 13.17 23.67 17.16
C ASP A 476 12.42 23.81 18.50
N PRO A 477 11.78 24.96 18.80
CA PRO A 477 10.96 25.11 20.01
C PRO A 477 9.73 24.20 20.01
N TYR A 478 9.32 23.71 18.84
CA TYR A 478 8.20 22.82 18.63
C TYR A 478 8.61 21.35 18.47
N ARG A 479 9.87 20.98 18.79
CA ARG A 479 10.30 19.57 18.76
C ARG A 479 9.50 18.69 19.71
N ASN A 480 9.05 19.19 20.86
CA ASN A 480 8.24 18.45 21.81
C ASN A 480 6.73 18.58 21.49
N ILE A 481 5.98 17.48 21.58
CA ILE A 481 4.53 17.45 21.35
C ILE A 481 3.75 18.45 22.22
N ILE A 482 4.18 18.71 23.46
CA ILE A 482 3.49 19.64 24.37
C ILE A 482 3.41 21.05 23.75
N GLN A 483 4.55 21.55 23.25
CA GLN A 483 4.60 22.88 22.63
C GLN A 483 3.79 22.95 21.34
N ARG A 484 3.76 21.86 20.55
CA ARG A 484 2.92 21.77 19.35
C ARG A 484 1.44 21.80 19.69
N THR A 485 1.02 21.05 20.70
CA THR A 485 -0.38 21.01 21.15
C THR A 485 -0.84 22.37 21.66
N LEU A 486 -0.01 23.07 22.44
CA LEU A 486 -0.31 24.44 22.89
C LEU A 486 -0.46 25.43 21.72
N TYR A 487 0.43 25.32 20.72
CA TYR A 487 0.33 26.13 19.51
C TYR A 487 -0.97 25.84 18.75
N GLN A 488 -1.29 24.57 18.51
CA GLN A 488 -2.51 24.18 17.80
C GLN A 488 -3.79 24.52 18.57
N ALA A 489 -3.78 24.48 19.90
CA ALA A 489 -4.90 24.95 20.71
C ALA A 489 -5.16 26.45 20.54
N SER A 490 -4.10 27.23 20.28
CA SER A 490 -4.18 28.69 20.13
C SER A 490 -4.52 29.14 18.71
N TRP A 491 -4.01 28.41 17.69
CA TRP A 491 -4.08 28.81 16.28
C TRP A 491 -4.92 27.87 15.40
N GLY A 492 -5.46 26.79 15.99
CA GLY A 492 -6.24 25.75 15.32
C GLY A 492 -5.44 24.50 14.95
N TYR A 493 -6.10 23.34 14.95
CA TYR A 493 -5.47 22.04 14.66
C TYR A 493 -4.95 21.88 13.22
N SER A 494 -5.40 22.73 12.29
CA SER A 494 -4.94 22.76 10.90
C SER A 494 -3.79 23.74 10.64
N ALA A 495 -3.36 24.50 11.65
CA ALA A 495 -2.27 25.46 11.49
C ALA A 495 -0.94 24.74 11.24
N GLU A 496 -0.15 25.23 10.29
CA GLU A 496 1.21 24.75 10.06
C GLU A 496 2.08 25.14 11.27
N VAL A 497 2.55 24.14 12.01
CA VAL A 497 3.39 24.38 13.20
C VAL A 497 4.77 24.86 12.75
N PRO A 498 5.26 26.01 13.27
CA PRO A 498 6.58 26.53 12.93
C PRO A 498 7.71 25.55 13.31
N THR A 499 8.92 25.82 12.81
CA THR A 499 10.15 25.10 13.16
C THR A 499 11.33 26.06 13.01
N PHE A 500 12.56 25.59 13.18
CA PHE A 500 13.77 26.37 12.96
C PHE A 500 13.88 26.92 11.53
N ASP A 501 14.67 27.98 11.36
CA ASP A 501 15.06 28.52 10.06
C ASP A 501 16.26 27.71 9.52
N PRO A 502 16.15 27.13 8.30
CA PRO A 502 17.15 26.22 7.77
C PRO A 502 18.49 26.87 7.41
#